data_AF-A0AAX0YZV2-F1
#
_entry.id   AF-A0AAX0YZV2-F1
#
_cell.length_a   1.000
_cell.length_b   1.000
_cell.length_c   1.000
_cell.angle_alpha   90.00
_cell.angle_beta   90.00
_cell.angle_gamma   90.00
#
_symmetry.space_group_name_H-M   'P 1'
#
loop_
_entity.id
_entity.type
_entity.pdbx_description
1 polymer ?
#
loop_
_entity_poly.entity_id
_entity_poly.type
_entity_poly.pdbx_seq_one_letter_code
_entity_poly.pdbx_strand_id
1 'polypeptide(L)'
;MRLRPMRFDLYLGRSVFTTVLLTWAVLVGLDVVMAFSGEFKDIGKNGYTLGHAAAWVLYTVPRRAYTFFPTAAVIGSLMGLGQLAATSELTALRALGLSRKRLSVSVAIALSLLTAVMVLSAETLGPWGQDRADALKTSAKWGLDISTTRYSGLWACEGDTFL
;
A
#
# COMPACT_ATOMS: atom_id res chain seq x y z
N MET A 1 29.29 16.54 -7.39
CA MET A 1 28.04 16.54 -8.18
C MET A 1 27.03 17.42 -7.43
N ARG A 2 26.75 18.65 -7.89
CA ARG A 2 25.87 19.58 -7.15
C ARG A 2 24.40 19.16 -7.33
N LEU A 3 23.84 18.48 -6.32
CA LEU A 3 22.42 18.16 -6.18
C LEU A 3 21.64 19.40 -5.74
N ARG A 4 21.61 20.46 -6.58
CA ARG A 4 20.65 21.55 -6.36
C ARG A 4 19.35 21.18 -7.07
N PRO A 5 18.20 21.13 -6.38
CA PRO A 5 16.91 20.85 -7.01
C PRO A 5 16.62 21.96 -8.02
N MET A 6 16.52 21.59 -9.28
CA MET A 6 16.12 22.50 -10.35
C MET A 6 14.64 22.28 -10.69
N ARG A 7 13.99 23.26 -11.34
CA ARG A 7 12.55 23.17 -11.66
C ARG A 7 12.17 21.94 -12.48
N PHE A 8 13.09 21.44 -13.32
CA PHE A 8 12.87 20.21 -14.10
C PHE A 8 12.84 18.95 -13.22
N ASP A 9 13.58 18.91 -12.11
CA ASP A 9 13.56 17.77 -11.18
C ASP A 9 12.19 17.64 -10.50
N LEU A 10 11.61 18.78 -10.11
CA LEU A 10 10.26 18.86 -9.56
C LEU A 10 9.19 18.48 -10.59
N TYR A 11 9.34 18.92 -11.84
CA TYR A 11 8.41 18.57 -12.90
C TYR A 11 8.44 17.07 -13.21
N LEU A 12 9.64 16.50 -13.37
CA LEU A 12 9.84 15.07 -13.60
C LEU A 12 9.30 14.24 -12.43
N GLY A 13 9.64 14.66 -11.21
CA GLY A 13 9.15 14.06 -9.98
C GLY A 13 7.63 14.11 -9.87
N ARG A 14 6.98 15.25 -10.19
CA ARG A 14 5.52 15.39 -10.13
C ARG A 14 4.80 14.53 -11.17
N SER A 15 5.34 14.42 -12.38
CA SER A 15 4.78 13.55 -13.42
C SER A 15 4.81 12.09 -12.97
N VAL A 16 5.98 11.59 -12.55
CA VAL A 16 6.16 10.22 -12.06
C VAL A 16 5.33 9.96 -10.80
N PHE A 17 5.29 10.92 -9.87
CA PHE A 17 4.49 10.80 -8.66
C PHE A 17 3.01 10.63 -8.97
N THR A 18 2.47 11.40 -9.92
CA THR A 18 1.06 11.33 -10.31
C THR A 18 0.74 9.99 -10.97
N THR A 19 1.60 9.49 -11.86
CA THR A 19 1.38 8.18 -12.50
C THR A 19 1.48 7.03 -11.51
N VAL A 20 2.44 7.06 -10.57
CA VAL A 20 2.54 6.07 -9.50
C VAL A 20 1.32 6.08 -8.60
N LEU A 21 0.84 7.26 -8.20
CA LEU A 21 -0.31 7.39 -7.32
C LEU A 21 -1.60 6.90 -8.00
N LEU A 22 -1.76 7.18 -9.30
CA LEU A 22 -2.86 6.65 -10.10
C LEU A 22 -2.79 5.12 -10.23
N THR A 23 -1.64 4.57 -10.59
CA THR A 23 -1.47 3.10 -10.70
C THR A 23 -1.73 2.43 -9.35
N TRP A 24 -1.26 3.01 -8.26
CA TRP A 24 -1.50 2.50 -6.91
C TRP A 24 -2.98 2.53 -6.55
N ALA A 25 -3.68 3.63 -6.81
CA ALA A 25 -5.12 3.74 -6.57
C ALA A 25 -5.92 2.70 -7.35
N VAL A 26 -5.55 2.42 -8.61
CA VAL A 26 -6.21 1.40 -9.44
C VAL A 26 -5.97 0.00 -8.88
N LEU A 27 -4.73 -0.36 -8.53
CA LEU A 27 -4.41 -1.69 -8.00
C LEU A 27 -5.09 -1.94 -6.65
N VAL A 28 -5.04 -0.97 -5.74
CA VAL A 28 -5.69 -1.07 -4.43
C VAL A 28 -7.21 -1.10 -4.60
N GLY A 29 -7.77 -0.27 -5.47
CA GLY A 29 -9.21 -0.26 -5.74
C GLY A 29 -9.71 -1.60 -6.27
N LEU A 30 -9.00 -2.21 -7.22
CA LEU A 30 -9.34 -3.52 -7.74
C LEU A 30 -9.28 -4.60 -6.64
N ASP A 31 -8.23 -4.60 -5.83
CA ASP A 31 -8.05 -5.55 -4.73
C ASP A 31 -9.15 -5.40 -3.66
N VAL A 32 -9.55 -4.17 -3.34
CA VAL A 32 -10.67 -3.87 -2.42
C VAL A 32 -11.98 -4.43 -2.95
N VAL A 33 -12.26 -4.27 -4.24
CA VAL A 33 -13.47 -4.84 -4.87
C VAL A 33 -13.43 -6.38 -4.84
N MET A 34 -12.27 -6.99 -5.10
CA MET A 34 -12.11 -8.44 -5.00
C MET A 34 -12.30 -8.96 -3.57
N ALA A 35 -11.75 -8.23 -2.58
CA ALA A 35 -11.91 -8.57 -1.17
C ALA A 35 -13.38 -8.49 -0.74
N PHE A 36 -14.07 -7.43 -1.14
CA PHE A 36 -15.49 -7.25 -0.87
C PHE A 36 -16.32 -8.36 -1.55
N SER A 37 -15.98 -8.70 -2.80
CA SER A 37 -16.59 -9.81 -3.55
C SER A 37 -16.46 -11.16 -2.83
N GLY A 38 -15.29 -11.46 -2.27
CA GLY A 38 -15.05 -12.69 -1.50
C GLY A 38 -15.92 -12.80 -0.26
N GLU A 39 -16.20 -11.68 0.40
CA GLU A 39 -16.99 -11.64 1.63
C GLU A 39 -18.48 -11.89 1.37
N PHE A 40 -18.99 -11.71 0.14
CA PHE A 40 -20.40 -11.98 -0.19
C PHE A 40 -20.82 -13.42 0.11
N LYS A 41 -19.89 -14.38 0.09
CA LYS A 41 -20.20 -15.78 0.43
C LYS A 41 -20.49 -16.01 1.92
N ASP A 42 -20.04 -15.12 2.79
CA ASP A 42 -20.21 -15.22 4.24
C ASP A 42 -21.29 -14.25 4.77
N ILE A 43 -21.86 -13.39 3.91
CA ILE A 43 -23.02 -12.55 4.24
C ILE A 43 -24.22 -13.46 4.57
N GLY A 44 -24.73 -13.36 5.79
CA GLY A 44 -25.90 -14.12 6.25
C GLY A 44 -25.61 -15.25 7.27
N LYS A 45 -24.34 -15.55 7.59
CA LYS A 45 -24.00 -16.44 8.72
C LYS A 45 -23.79 -15.62 10.01
N ASN A 46 -24.46 -16.01 11.10
CA ASN A 46 -24.30 -15.43 12.45
C ASN A 46 -24.57 -13.91 12.61
N GLY A 47 -25.43 -13.29 11.78
CA GLY A 47 -25.75 -11.85 11.91
C GLY A 47 -24.77 -10.90 11.20
N TYR A 48 -23.86 -11.43 10.38
CA TYR A 48 -22.92 -10.66 9.60
C TYR A 48 -23.64 -9.82 8.52
N THR A 49 -23.72 -8.51 8.78
CA THR A 49 -24.43 -7.54 7.93
C THR A 49 -23.47 -6.89 6.94
N LEU A 50 -23.97 -6.41 5.80
CA LEU A 50 -23.21 -5.73 4.74
C LEU A 50 -22.32 -4.57 5.27
N GLY A 51 -22.76 -3.87 6.31
CA GLY A 51 -21.98 -2.83 7.00
C GLY A 51 -20.73 -3.34 7.72
N HIS A 52 -20.77 -4.56 8.27
CA HIS A 52 -19.61 -5.18 8.91
C HIS A 52 -18.58 -5.63 7.86
N ALA A 53 -19.03 -6.15 6.72
CA ALA A 53 -18.17 -6.46 5.58
C ALA A 53 -17.47 -5.20 5.03
N ALA A 54 -18.20 -4.09 4.87
CA ALA A 54 -17.62 -2.82 4.43
C ALA A 54 -16.60 -2.25 5.42
N ALA A 55 -16.89 -2.32 6.74
CA ALA A 55 -15.95 -1.92 7.78
C ALA A 55 -14.68 -2.78 7.77
N TRP A 56 -14.82 -4.11 7.64
CA TRP A 56 -13.69 -5.04 7.57
C TRP A 56 -12.81 -4.76 6.35
N VAL A 57 -13.41 -4.54 5.18
CA VAL A 57 -12.68 -4.16 3.98
C VAL A 57 -11.93 -2.85 4.21
N LEU A 58 -12.57 -1.82 4.78
CA LEU A 58 -11.93 -0.53 5.06
C LEU A 58 -10.73 -0.66 6.02
N TYR A 59 -10.83 -1.51 7.05
CA TYR A 59 -9.71 -1.77 7.98
C TYR A 59 -8.56 -2.55 7.32
N THR A 60 -8.83 -3.34 6.27
CA THR A 60 -7.77 -4.05 5.54
C THR A 60 -7.14 -3.21 4.42
N VAL A 61 -7.74 -2.08 4.03
CA VAL A 61 -7.20 -1.15 3.01
C VAL A 61 -5.76 -0.73 3.30
N PRO A 62 -5.38 -0.20 4.49
CA PRO A 62 -4.03 0.29 4.74
C PRO A 62 -2.96 -0.78 4.52
N ARG A 63 -3.23 -2.00 4.97
CA ARG A 63 -2.32 -3.15 4.79
C ARG A 63 -2.20 -3.54 3.32
N ARG A 64 -3.34 -3.66 2.62
CA ARG A 64 -3.37 -3.98 1.18
C ARG A 64 -2.60 -2.93 0.39
N ALA A 65 -2.82 -1.66 0.71
CA ALA A 65 -2.15 -0.54 0.08
C ALA A 65 -0.63 -0.60 0.24
N TYR A 66 -0.13 -1.01 1.42
CA TYR A 66 1.29 -1.25 1.64
C TYR A 66 1.85 -2.43 0.82
N THR A 67 1.14 -3.57 0.78
CA THR A 67 1.58 -4.75 0.04
C THR A 67 1.67 -4.49 -1.48
N PHE A 68 0.74 -3.73 -2.05
CA PHE A 68 0.72 -3.43 -3.48
C PHE A 68 1.61 -2.23 -3.88
N PHE A 69 2.12 -1.47 -2.91
CA PHE A 69 2.89 -0.27 -3.19
C PHE A 69 4.16 -0.51 -4.04
N PRO A 70 5.02 -1.52 -3.76
CA PRO A 70 6.21 -1.77 -4.58
C PRO A 70 5.88 -2.07 -6.04
N THR A 71 4.85 -2.88 -6.27
CA THR A 71 4.37 -3.23 -7.61
C THR A 71 3.82 -1.99 -8.34
N ALA A 72 3.03 -1.18 -7.64
CA ALA A 72 2.51 0.08 -8.17
C ALA A 72 3.63 1.08 -8.51
N ALA A 73 4.67 1.17 -7.68
CA ALA A 73 5.81 2.06 -7.90
C ALA A 73 6.59 1.68 -9.15
N VAL A 74 6.81 0.39 -9.40
CA VAL A 74 7.49 -0.07 -10.63
C VAL A 74 6.65 0.24 -11.87
N ILE A 75 5.37 -0.16 -11.88
CA ILE A 75 4.49 0.04 -13.04
C ILE A 75 4.29 1.53 -13.29
N GLY A 76 3.96 2.31 -12.27
CA GLY A 76 3.68 3.73 -12.40
C GLY A 76 4.91 4.57 -12.75
N SER A 77 6.12 4.18 -12.33
CA SER A 77 7.36 4.86 -12.73
C SER A 77 7.73 4.57 -14.17
N LEU A 78 7.56 3.32 -14.64
CA LEU A 78 7.68 2.98 -16.06
C LEU A 78 6.69 3.75 -16.91
N MET A 79 5.44 3.86 -16.46
CA MET A 79 4.40 4.58 -17.18
C MET A 79 4.68 6.08 -17.24
N GLY A 80 5.07 6.69 -16.12
CA GLY A 80 5.43 8.12 -16.06
C GLY A 80 6.63 8.46 -16.94
N LEU A 81 7.72 7.69 -16.82
CA LEU A 81 8.90 7.86 -17.67
C LEU A 81 8.60 7.57 -19.14
N GLY A 82 7.74 6.61 -19.43
CA GLY A 82 7.28 6.29 -20.78
C GLY A 82 6.53 7.46 -21.42
N GLN A 83 5.65 8.13 -20.68
CA GLN A 83 4.94 9.33 -21.16
C GLN A 83 5.90 10.47 -21.47
N LEU A 84 6.85 10.75 -20.58
CA LEU A 84 7.90 11.76 -20.78
C LEU A 84 8.85 11.45 -21.95
N ALA A 85 9.05 10.16 -22.24
CA ALA A 85 9.80 9.71 -23.41
C ALA A 85 8.98 9.87 -24.70
N ALA A 86 7.68 9.57 -24.66
CA ALA A 86 6.76 9.69 -25.79
C ALA A 86 6.55 11.15 -26.24
N THR A 87 6.48 12.09 -25.29
CA THR A 87 6.44 13.53 -25.60
C THR A 87 7.79 14.12 -25.99
N SER A 88 8.84 13.29 -26.08
CA SER A 88 10.23 13.71 -26.36
C SER A 88 10.83 14.69 -25.34
N GLU A 89 10.18 14.92 -24.19
CA GLU A 89 10.69 15.78 -23.12
C GLU A 89 12.01 15.24 -22.54
N LEU A 90 12.10 13.92 -22.37
CA LEU A 90 13.32 13.26 -21.91
C LEU A 90 14.49 13.45 -22.90
N THR A 91 14.19 13.45 -24.20
CA THR A 91 15.16 13.66 -25.27
C THR A 91 15.59 15.12 -25.35
N ALA A 92 14.65 16.07 -25.19
CA ALA A 92 14.93 17.50 -25.13
C ALA A 92 15.83 17.86 -23.93
N LEU A 93 15.55 17.33 -22.74
CA LEU A 93 16.40 17.51 -21.57
C LEU A 93 17.81 16.97 -21.77
N ARG A 94 17.96 15.86 -22.49
CA ARG A 94 19.27 15.30 -22.86
C ARG A 94 20.03 16.17 -23.86
N ALA A 95 19.33 16.78 -24.82
CA ALA A 95 19.95 17.70 -25.78
C ALA A 95 20.54 18.94 -25.09
N LEU A 96 20.00 19.33 -23.93
CA LEU A 96 20.53 20.41 -23.07
C LEU A 96 21.75 19.98 -22.24
N GLY A 97 22.31 18.78 -22.45
CA GLY A 97 23.50 18.29 -21.76
C GLY A 97 23.24 17.62 -20.41
N LEU A 98 21.98 17.29 -20.07
CA LEU A 98 21.69 16.54 -18.85
C LEU A 98 22.09 15.06 -18.98
N SER A 99 22.94 14.62 -18.05
CA SER A 99 23.36 13.21 -17.96
C SER A 99 22.20 12.30 -17.58
N ARG A 100 22.13 11.11 -18.20
CA ARG A 100 21.19 10.03 -17.87
C ARG A 100 21.18 9.70 -16.37
N LYS A 101 22.35 9.67 -15.75
CA LYS A 101 22.49 9.37 -14.30
C LYS A 101 21.78 10.41 -13.43
N ARG A 102 21.81 11.69 -13.81
CA ARG A 102 21.16 12.76 -13.06
C ARG A 102 19.64 12.62 -13.11
N LEU A 103 19.09 12.34 -14.30
CA LEU A 103 17.67 12.05 -14.48
C LEU A 103 17.21 10.87 -13.61
N SER A 104 17.95 9.75 -13.65
CA SER A 104 17.63 8.57 -12.85
C SER A 104 17.67 8.86 -11.35
N VAL A 105 18.64 9.66 -10.87
CA VAL A 105 18.73 10.06 -9.46
C VAL A 105 17.55 10.92 -9.04
N SER A 106 17.11 11.88 -9.87
CA SER A 106 15.95 12.72 -9.56
C SER A 106 14.66 11.91 -9.40
N VAL A 107 14.47 10.90 -10.26
CA VAL A 107 13.34 9.96 -10.17
C VAL A 107 13.46 9.08 -8.92
N ALA A 108 14.66 8.56 -8.65
CA ALA A 108 14.92 7.72 -7.48
C ALA A 108 14.65 8.48 -6.17
N ILE A 109 15.03 9.75 -6.08
CA ILE A 109 14.74 10.60 -4.92
C ILE A 109 13.23 10.79 -4.75
N ALA A 110 12.50 11.10 -5.82
CA ALA A 110 11.05 11.25 -5.77
C ALA A 110 10.33 9.97 -5.31
N LEU A 111 10.74 8.82 -5.84
CA LEU A 111 10.22 7.52 -5.42
C LEU A 111 10.61 7.17 -3.99
N SER A 112 11.86 7.43 -3.56
CA SER A 112 12.30 7.17 -2.19
C SER A 112 11.51 7.99 -1.16
N LEU A 113 11.14 9.22 -1.51
CA LEU A 113 10.32 10.07 -0.65
C LEU A 113 8.90 9.50 -0.51
N LEU A 114 8.31 9.05 -1.62
CA LEU A 114 7.02 8.35 -1.62
C LEU A 114 7.08 7.07 -0.76
N THR A 115 8.12 6.26 -0.92
CA THR A 115 8.34 5.04 -0.13
C THR A 115 8.50 5.36 1.35
N ALA A 116 9.27 6.39 1.71
CA ALA A 116 9.46 6.79 3.11
C ALA A 116 8.13 7.20 3.76
N VAL A 117 7.30 7.98 3.06
CA VAL A 117 5.95 8.35 3.53
C VAL A 117 5.08 7.11 3.74
N MET A 118 5.16 6.13 2.83
CA MET A 118 4.40 4.89 2.95
C MET A 118 4.87 4.00 4.10
N VAL A 119 6.18 3.88 4.32
CA VAL A 119 6.74 3.13 5.45
C VAL A 119 6.31 3.76 6.77
N LEU A 120 6.40 5.09 6.88
CA LEU A 120 5.95 5.81 8.07
C LEU A 120 4.46 5.59 8.35
N SER A 121 3.65 5.61 7.28
CA SER A 121 2.21 5.37 7.34
C SER A 121 1.90 3.91 7.70
N ALA A 122 2.71 2.95 7.24
CA ALA A 122 2.51 1.53 7.50
C ALA A 122 2.92 1.12 8.92
N GLU A 123 4.00 1.69 9.47
CA GLU A 123 4.41 1.44 10.86
C GLU A 123 3.39 1.97 11.87
N THR A 124 2.65 3.02 11.52
CA THR A 124 1.64 3.61 12.41
C THR A 124 0.22 3.08 12.15
N LEU A 125 -0.23 3.03 10.89
CA LEU A 125 -1.59 2.62 10.51
C LEU A 125 -1.74 1.12 10.28
N GLY A 126 -0.66 0.42 9.94
CA GLY A 126 -0.66 -1.03 9.67
C GLY A 126 -1.05 -1.87 10.90
N PRO A 127 -0.30 -1.81 12.01
CA PRO A 127 -0.63 -2.57 13.21
C PRO A 127 -1.98 -2.14 13.80
N TRP A 128 -2.26 -0.84 13.83
CA TRP A 128 -3.56 -0.31 14.31
C TRP A 128 -4.76 -0.83 13.50
N GLY A 129 -4.64 -0.90 12.17
CA GLY A 129 -5.69 -1.40 11.30
C GLY A 129 -5.91 -2.91 11.46
N GLN A 130 -4.82 -3.66 11.63
CA GLN A 130 -4.88 -5.11 11.74
C GLN A 130 -5.39 -5.59 13.09
N ASP A 131 -4.97 -4.97 14.20
CA ASP A 131 -5.48 -5.26 15.55
C ASP A 131 -6.99 -5.01 15.63
N ARG A 132 -7.47 -3.93 15.00
CA ARG A 132 -8.91 -3.59 14.93
C ARG A 132 -9.69 -4.56 14.05
N ALA A 133 -9.14 -4.96 12.90
CA ALA A 133 -9.77 -5.92 12.00
C ALA A 133 -9.89 -7.31 12.62
N ASP A 134 -8.83 -7.77 13.28
CA ASP A 134 -8.78 -9.08 13.93
C ASP A 134 -9.69 -9.09 15.17
N ALA A 135 -9.75 -8.00 15.94
CA ALA A 135 -10.71 -7.84 17.04
C ALA A 135 -12.17 -7.82 16.56
N LEU A 136 -12.47 -7.16 15.43
CA LEU A 136 -13.83 -7.14 14.86
C LEU A 136 -14.23 -8.54 14.35
N LYS A 137 -13.30 -9.23 13.68
CA LYS A 137 -13.55 -10.57 13.14
C LYS A 137 -13.70 -11.62 14.24
N THR A 138 -12.92 -11.53 15.32
CA THR A 138 -13.07 -12.42 16.47
C THR A 138 -14.35 -12.14 17.25
N SER A 139 -14.69 -10.87 17.50
CA SER A 139 -15.94 -10.52 18.20
C SER A 139 -17.20 -10.88 17.40
N ALA A 140 -17.19 -10.69 16.08
CA ALA A 140 -18.32 -11.03 15.21
C ALA A 140 -18.49 -12.53 14.98
N LYS A 141 -17.38 -13.30 14.95
CA LYS A 141 -17.44 -14.75 14.71
C LYS A 141 -17.67 -15.57 15.98
N TRP A 142 -17.29 -15.04 17.14
CA TRP A 142 -17.29 -15.78 18.42
C TRP A 142 -18.17 -15.19 19.52
N GLY A 143 -18.77 -13.99 19.34
CA GLY A 143 -19.82 -13.44 20.20
C GLY A 143 -19.54 -13.42 21.71
N LEU A 144 -19.18 -12.26 22.27
CA LEU A 144 -19.16 -11.97 23.72
C LEU A 144 -18.45 -12.96 24.67
N ASP A 145 -17.66 -13.93 24.19
CA ASP A 145 -16.96 -14.93 25.03
C ASP A 145 -15.42 -14.84 24.90
N ILE A 146 -14.91 -13.61 24.84
CA ILE A 146 -13.48 -13.30 24.62
C ILE A 146 -12.62 -13.67 25.83
N SER A 147 -13.20 -13.87 27.02
CA SER A 147 -12.46 -14.26 28.23
C SER A 147 -12.19 -15.76 28.36
N THR A 148 -12.91 -16.64 27.65
CA THR A 148 -12.83 -18.10 27.84
C THR A 148 -12.06 -18.82 26.73
N THR A 149 -12.05 -18.32 25.48
CA THR A 149 -11.28 -18.95 24.38
C THR A 149 -9.78 -18.58 24.37
N ARG A 150 -9.34 -17.53 25.06
CA ARG A 150 -7.89 -17.21 25.18
C ARG A 150 -7.09 -18.30 25.90
N TYR A 151 -7.76 -19.16 26.66
CA TYR A 151 -7.16 -20.24 27.46
C TYR A 151 -7.54 -21.66 26.99
N SER A 152 -8.41 -21.79 25.98
CA SER A 152 -8.82 -23.11 25.47
C SER A 152 -7.96 -23.49 24.27
N GLY A 153 -6.83 -24.15 24.52
CA GLY A 153 -5.99 -24.77 23.48
C GLY A 153 -4.87 -23.89 22.91
N LEU A 154 -4.40 -22.89 23.67
CA LEU A 154 -3.16 -22.20 23.35
C LEU A 154 -1.99 -23.12 23.70
N TRP A 155 -1.26 -23.59 22.69
CA TRP A 155 0.02 -24.26 22.89
C TRP A 155 1.13 -23.23 22.80
N ALA A 156 1.84 -22.99 23.89
CA ALA A 156 3.01 -22.12 23.91
C ALA A 156 4.24 -22.94 24.27
N CYS A 157 5.27 -22.89 23.41
CA CYS A 157 6.56 -23.49 23.72
C CYS A 157 7.53 -22.40 24.14
N GLU A 158 8.02 -22.46 25.38
CA GLU A 158 9.09 -21.62 25.89
C GLU A 158 10.26 -22.53 26.26
N GLY A 159 11.30 -22.54 25.42
CA GLY A 159 12.43 -23.48 25.54
C GLY A 159 11.98 -24.94 25.37
N ASP A 160 12.16 -25.76 26.40
CA ASP A 160 11.71 -27.16 26.43
C ASP A 160 10.33 -27.35 27.10
N THR A 161 9.65 -26.27 27.48
CA THR A 161 8.36 -26.34 28.18
C THR A 161 7.21 -26.01 27.23
N PHE A 162 6.30 -26.96 27.07
CA PHE A 162 5.02 -26.77 26.37
C PHE A 162 3.91 -26.50 27.41
N LEU A 163 3.29 -25.33 27.35
CA LEU A 163 2.09 -24.92 28.09
C LEU A 163 0.85 -25.06 27.20
#